data_AF-M5GAA9-F1
#
_entry.id   AF-M5GAA9-F1
#
_cell.length_a   1.000
_cell.length_b   1.000
_cell.length_c   1.000
_cell.angle_alpha   90.00
_cell.angle_beta   90.00
_cell.angle_gamma   90.00
#
_symmetry.space_group_name_H-M   'P 1'
#
loop_
_entity.id
_entity.type
_entity.pdbx_description
1 polymer ?
#
loop_
_entity_poly.entity_id
_entity_poly.type
_entity_poly.pdbx_seq_one_letter_code
_entity_poly.pdbx_strand_id
1 'polypeptide(L)'
;REALPAELVSVIDQELKTLRTTSRAVHSLSSILDAELAILDRVYYKGNSQHRSGIFWKRAAEIRRLARRVHNAKLGGLIDAFRELFFFDPK
;
A
#
# COMPACT_ATOMS: atom_id res chain seq x y z
N ARG A 1 26.54 -25.52 -5.36
CA ARG A 1 25.22 -24.94 -5.69
C ARG A 1 24.81 -25.55 -7.01
N GLU A 2 23.86 -26.49 -7.00
CA GLU A 2 23.30 -27.00 -8.25
C GLU A 2 22.56 -25.87 -8.96
N ALA A 3 22.69 -25.79 -10.27
CA ALA A 3 21.98 -24.80 -11.06
C ALA A 3 20.48 -25.11 -11.04
N LEU A 4 19.66 -24.09 -10.78
CA LEU A 4 18.20 -24.24 -10.84
C LEU A 4 17.78 -24.70 -12.25
N PRO A 5 16.82 -25.63 -12.36
CA PRO A 5 16.19 -25.97 -13.64
C PRO A 5 15.68 -24.73 -14.37
N ALA A 6 15.89 -24.67 -15.68
CA ALA A 6 15.52 -23.50 -16.50
C ALA A 6 14.03 -23.12 -16.39
N GLU A 7 13.16 -24.12 -16.21
CA GLU A 7 11.73 -23.90 -15.99
C GLU A 7 11.44 -23.10 -14.71
N LEU A 8 12.13 -23.43 -13.61
CA LEU A 8 11.98 -22.72 -12.34
C LEU A 8 12.52 -21.29 -12.41
N VAL A 9 13.62 -21.07 -13.14
CA VAL A 9 14.16 -19.72 -13.40
C VAL A 9 13.14 -18.87 -14.15
N SER A 10 12.51 -19.42 -15.19
CA SER A 10 11.46 -18.73 -15.95
C SER A 10 10.24 -18.35 -15.10
N VAL A 11 9.80 -19.25 -14.20
CA VAL A 11 8.70 -18.98 -13.26
C VAL A 11 9.08 -17.85 -12.30
N ILE A 12 10.28 -17.88 -11.72
CA ILE A 12 10.76 -16.82 -10.82
C ILE A 12 10.79 -15.47 -11.56
N ASP A 13 11.33 -15.42 -12.78
CA ASP A 13 11.37 -14.19 -13.58
C ASP A 13 9.97 -13.64 -13.87
N GLN A 14 9.01 -14.53 -14.13
CA GLN A 14 7.63 -14.13 -14.36
C GLN A 14 6.99 -13.56 -13.09
N GLU A 15 7.19 -14.20 -11.94
CA GLU A 15 6.70 -13.70 -10.65
C GLU A 15 7.35 -12.37 -10.26
N LEU A 16 8.64 -12.17 -10.55
CA LEU A 16 9.32 -10.89 -10.33
C LEU A 16 8.76 -9.76 -11.21
N LYS A 17 8.35 -10.06 -12.44
CA LYS A 17 7.65 -9.11 -13.32
C LYS A 17 6.27 -8.77 -12.78
N THR A 18 5.52 -9.76 -12.30
CA THR A 18 4.22 -9.56 -11.63
C THR A 18 4.40 -8.69 -10.40
N LEU A 19 5.39 -8.99 -9.54
CA LEU A 19 5.72 -8.23 -8.35
C LEU A 19 6.05 -6.76 -8.67
N ARG A 20 6.83 -6.51 -9.73
CA ARG A 20 7.12 -5.15 -10.21
C ARG A 20 5.86 -4.40 -10.64
N THR A 21 4.95 -5.08 -11.32
CA THR A 21 3.67 -4.50 -11.75
C THR A 21 2.79 -4.16 -10.54
N THR A 22 2.72 -5.08 -9.57
CA THR A 22 2.00 -4.87 -8.30
C THR A 22 2.59 -3.72 -7.50
N SER A 23 3.92 -3.60 -7.39
CA SER A 23 4.59 -2.46 -6.74
C SER A 23 4.12 -1.13 -7.35
N ARG A 24 4.15 -1.00 -8.67
CA ARG A 24 3.70 0.22 -9.37
C ARG A 24 2.22 0.53 -9.10
N ALA A 25 1.36 -0.49 -9.13
CA ALA A 25 -0.06 -0.33 -8.85
C ALA A 25 -0.30 0.13 -7.41
N VAL A 26 0.41 -0.46 -6.44
CA VAL A 26 0.32 -0.10 -5.03
C VAL A 26 0.79 1.33 -4.78
N HIS A 27 1.86 1.78 -5.44
CA HIS A 27 2.30 3.17 -5.36
C HIS A 27 1.26 4.15 -5.89
N SER A 28 0.66 3.84 -7.05
CA SER A 28 -0.41 4.65 -7.62
C SER A 28 -1.62 4.73 -6.69
N LEU A 29 -2.07 3.59 -6.14
CA LEU A 29 -3.19 3.53 -5.21
C LEU A 29 -2.88 4.23 -3.88
N SER A 30 -1.64 4.14 -3.41
CA SER A 30 -1.19 4.83 -2.20
C SER A 30 -1.23 6.36 -2.39
N SER A 31 -0.80 6.86 -3.55
CA SER A 31 -0.91 8.29 -3.85
C SER A 31 -2.36 8.79 -3.87
N ILE A 32 -3.30 7.97 -4.37
CA ILE A 32 -4.73 8.29 -4.35
C ILE A 32 -5.24 8.29 -2.90
N LEU A 33 -4.89 7.27 -2.13
CA LEU A 33 -5.25 7.16 -0.71
C LEU A 33 -4.76 8.38 0.10
N ASP A 34 -3.55 8.87 -0.18
CA ASP A 34 -2.97 10.03 0.51
C ASP A 34 -3.77 11.31 0.24
N ALA A 35 -4.20 11.52 -1.01
CA ALA A 35 -5.05 12.65 -1.39
C ALA A 35 -6.42 12.56 -0.70
N GLU A 36 -7.07 11.40 -0.76
CA GLU A 36 -8.37 11.16 -0.12
C GLU A 36 -8.31 11.30 1.40
N LEU A 37 -7.24 10.78 2.03
CA LEU A 37 -7.04 10.88 3.47
C LEU A 37 -6.84 12.34 3.90
N ALA A 38 -6.13 13.15 3.11
CA ALA A 38 -5.98 14.58 3.38
C ALA A 38 -7.33 15.33 3.32
N ILE A 39 -8.21 14.96 2.39
CA ILE A 39 -9.57 15.52 2.30
C ILE A 39 -10.38 15.09 3.53
N LEU A 40 -10.39 13.79 3.85
CA LEU A 40 -11.08 13.25 5.03
C LEU A 40 -10.56 13.89 6.32
N ASP A 41 -9.28 14.19 6.41
CA ASP A 41 -8.69 14.83 7.57
C ASP A 41 -9.20 16.26 7.78
N ARG A 42 -9.32 17.03 6.69
CA ARG A 42 -9.89 18.38 6.70
C ARG A 42 -11.38 18.38 7.00
N VAL A 43 -12.14 17.48 6.35
CA VAL A 43 -13.57 17.31 6.60
C VAL A 43 -13.78 17.00 8.07
N TYR A 44 -13.08 15.99 8.59
CA TYR A 44 -13.17 15.57 9.98
C TYR A 44 -12.83 16.73 10.94
N TYR A 45 -11.73 17.44 10.71
CA TYR A 45 -11.36 18.58 11.56
C TYR A 45 -12.48 19.64 11.63
N LYS A 46 -13.12 19.97 10.51
CA LYS A 46 -14.20 20.95 10.46
C LYS A 46 -15.52 20.48 11.11
N GLY A 47 -15.91 19.22 10.88
CA GLY A 47 -17.23 18.72 11.29
C GLY A 47 -17.29 18.01 12.65
N ASN A 48 -16.15 17.77 13.31
CA ASN A 48 -16.11 16.90 14.49
C ASN A 48 -16.87 17.46 15.69
N SER A 49 -16.97 18.78 15.84
CA SER A 49 -17.71 19.40 16.94
C SER A 49 -19.22 19.46 16.69
N GLN A 50 -19.67 19.50 15.43
CA GLN A 50 -21.07 19.72 15.06
C GLN A 50 -21.84 18.43 14.75
N HIS A 51 -21.16 17.40 14.22
CA HIS A 51 -21.82 16.21 13.69
C HIS A 51 -21.43 14.92 14.40
N ARG A 52 -20.72 15.00 15.55
CA ARG A 52 -20.10 13.87 16.25
C ARG A 52 -21.02 12.67 16.48
N SER A 53 -22.28 12.90 16.79
CA SER A 53 -23.28 11.86 17.09
C SER A 53 -23.96 11.29 15.84
N GLY A 54 -23.82 11.94 14.68
CA GLY A 54 -24.45 11.52 13.43
C GLY A 54 -23.88 10.20 12.90
N ILE A 55 -24.76 9.32 12.39
CA ILE A 55 -24.37 8.03 11.82
C ILE A 55 -23.38 8.21 10.66
N PHE A 56 -23.61 9.22 9.82
CA PHE A 56 -22.70 9.59 8.74
C PHE A 56 -21.29 9.92 9.27
N TRP A 57 -21.21 10.68 10.36
CA TRP A 57 -19.94 11.07 10.96
C TRP A 57 -19.18 9.89 11.55
N LYS A 58 -19.88 8.97 12.21
CA LYS A 58 -19.29 7.72 12.71
C LYS A 58 -18.68 6.90 11.58
N ARG A 59 -19.37 6.80 10.43
CA ARG A 59 -18.83 6.12 9.24
C ARG A 59 -17.61 6.85 8.66
N ALA A 60 -17.65 8.17 8.54
CA ALA A 60 -16.51 8.96 8.06
C ALA A 60 -15.29 8.82 8.99
N ALA A 61 -15.49 8.83 10.30
CA ALA A 61 -14.44 8.60 11.30
C ALA A 61 -13.82 7.19 11.17
N GLU A 62 -14.65 6.18 10.91
CA GLU A 62 -14.19 4.80 10.72
C GLU A 62 -13.40 4.64 9.41
N ILE A 63 -13.88 5.21 8.31
CA ILE A 63 -13.15 5.22 7.03
C ILE A 63 -11.79 5.90 7.20
N ARG A 64 -11.75 7.07 7.86
CA ARG A 64 -10.48 7.77 8.18
C ARG A 64 -9.55 6.88 9.01
N ARG A 65 -10.07 6.16 10.01
CA ARG A 65 -9.28 5.25 10.85
C ARG A 65 -8.67 4.12 10.02
N LEU A 66 -9.45 3.49 9.15
CA LEU A 66 -8.99 2.40 8.28
C LEU A 66 -7.99 2.90 7.23
N ALA A 67 -8.28 4.04 6.59
CA ALA A 67 -7.37 4.69 5.64
C ALA A 67 -6.01 5.00 6.27
N ARG A 68 -5.97 5.51 7.51
CA ARG A 68 -4.71 5.71 8.26
C ARG A 68 -3.97 4.42 8.53
N ARG A 69 -4.67 3.34 8.89
CA ARG A 69 -4.03 2.02 9.09
C ARG A 69 -3.37 1.52 7.81
N VAL A 70 -4.05 1.64 6.67
CA VAL A 70 -3.50 1.25 5.37
C VAL A 70 -2.31 2.14 4.99
N HIS A 71 -2.44 3.47 5.14
CA HIS A 71 -1.34 4.41 4.88
C HIS A 71 -0.10 4.12 5.74
N ASN A 72 -0.29 3.80 7.01
CA ASN A 72 0.79 3.52 7.95
C ASN A 72 1.47 2.17 7.71
N ALA A 73 0.81 1.23 7.01
CA ALA A 73 1.42 -0.04 6.65
C ALA A 73 2.54 0.12 5.62
N LYS A 74 2.61 1.26 4.90
CA LYS A 74 3.66 1.57 3.91
C LYS A 74 3.89 0.42 2.92
N LEU A 75 2.79 -0.16 2.42
CA LEU A 75 2.80 -1.36 1.58
C LEU A 75 3.72 -1.24 0.35
N GLY A 76 3.77 -0.06 -0.28
CA GLY A 76 4.68 0.18 -1.41
C GLY A 76 6.14 -0.07 -1.03
N GLY A 77 6.59 0.49 0.11
CA GLY A 77 7.94 0.28 0.61
C GLY A 77 8.23 -1.16 1.01
N LEU A 78 7.25 -1.88 1.57
CA LEU A 78 7.41 -3.31 1.89
C LEU A 78 7.57 -4.17 0.64
N ILE A 79 6.79 -3.89 -0.41
CA ILE A 79 6.88 -4.63 -1.68
C ILE A 79 8.20 -4.32 -2.38
N ASP A 80 8.65 -3.07 -2.36
CA ASP A 80 9.93 -2.69 -2.95
C ASP A 80 11.10 -3.34 -2.23
N ALA A 81 11.11 -3.30 -0.89
CA ALA A 81 12.12 -3.98 -0.09
C ALA A 81 12.14 -5.49 -0.37
N PHE A 82 10.96 -6.13 -0.44
CA PHE A 82 10.87 -7.55 -0.78
C PHE A 82 11.42 -7.85 -2.18
N ARG A 83 11.14 -6.99 -3.16
CA ARG A 83 11.66 -7.13 -4.53
C ARG A 83 13.18 -6.97 -4.58
N GLU A 84 13.74 -6.03 -3.82
CA GLU A 84 15.18 -5.78 -3.77
C GLU A 84 15.97 -6.98 -3.23
N LEU A 85 15.39 -7.78 -2.31
CA LEU A 85 16.03 -8.99 -1.79
C LEU A 85 16.37 -10.03 -2.87
N PHE A 86 15.66 -10.04 -4.00
CA PHE A 86 15.96 -10.95 -5.11
C PHE A 86 17.13 -10.49 -5.99
N PHE A 87 17.48 -9.20 -5.94
CA PHE A 87 18.57 -8.62 -6.72
C PHE A 87 19.78 -8.25 -5.86
N PHE A 88 19.66 -8.40 -4.53
CA PHE A 88 20.74 -8.18 -3.60
C PHE A 88 21.76 -9.31 -3.70
N ASP A 89 22.98 -8.98 -4.12
CA ASP A 89 24.13 -9.89 -4.08
C ASP A 89 24.97 -9.54 -2.83
N PRO A 90 24.95 -10.38 -1.77
CA PRO A 90 25.82 -10.18 -0.62
C PRO A 90 27.27 -10.43 -1.07
N LYS A 91 28.02 -9.35 -1.25
CA LYS A 91 29.48 -9.40 -1.37
C LYS A 91 30.12 -10.00 -0.14
#